data_AF-F3FWP3-F1
#
_entry.id   AF-F3FWP3-F1
#
_cell.length_a   1.000
_cell.length_b   1.000
_cell.length_c   1.000
_cell.angle_alpha   90.00
_cell.angle_beta   90.00
_cell.angle_gamma   90.00
#
_symmetry.space_group_name_H-M   'P 1'
#
loop_
_entity.id
_entity.type
_entity.pdbx_description
1 polymer ?
#
loop_
_entity_poly.entity_id
_entity_poly.type
_entity_poly.pdbx_seq_one_letter_code
_entity_poly.pdbx_strand_id
1 'polypeptide(L)'
;KAADPIIVHPDVRRMLLTMKAFAEGTRAMVYFTAKQVDIVKYSEDPEQKKAADALLAFMTPIAKAFMTEVGFEAANHGVQVYGG
;
A
#
# COMPACT_ATOMS: atom_id res chain seq x y z
N LYS A 1 2.71 15.02 -37.54
CA LYS A 1 2.57 13.72 -36.84
C LYS A 1 2.39 14.03 -35.37
N ALA A 2 1.40 13.46 -34.68
CA ALA A 2 1.25 13.69 -33.23
C ALA A 2 2.45 13.10 -32.48
N ALA A 3 2.84 13.73 -31.37
CA ALA A 3 3.84 13.15 -30.48
C ALA A 3 3.27 11.88 -29.81
N ASP A 4 4.13 10.90 -29.56
CA ASP A 4 3.71 9.69 -28.84
C ASP A 4 3.31 10.05 -27.39
N PRO A 5 2.29 9.38 -26.80
CA PRO A 5 1.92 9.61 -25.42
C PRO A 5 3.08 9.32 -24.47
N ILE A 6 3.29 10.14 -23.44
CA ILE A 6 4.47 10.05 -22.55
C ILE A 6 4.64 8.71 -21.84
N ILE A 7 3.58 7.90 -21.73
CA ILE A 7 3.63 6.53 -21.21
C ILE A 7 4.57 5.63 -22.03
N VAL A 8 4.97 6.01 -23.26
CA VAL A 8 5.94 5.21 -24.00
C VAL A 8 7.36 5.34 -23.43
N HIS A 9 7.65 6.41 -22.69
CA HIS A 9 8.99 6.66 -22.15
C HIS A 9 9.30 5.75 -20.94
N PRO A 10 10.50 5.13 -20.89
CA PRO A 10 10.84 4.18 -19.83
C PRO A 10 10.70 4.73 -18.41
N ASP A 11 11.11 5.98 -18.18
CA ASP A 11 11.06 6.56 -16.82
C ASP A 11 9.62 6.86 -16.36
N VAL A 12 8.75 7.34 -17.27
CA VAL A 12 7.32 7.52 -16.97
C VAL A 12 6.67 6.18 -16.64
N ARG A 13 6.96 5.11 -17.39
CA ARG A 13 6.47 3.76 -17.06
C ARG A 13 6.97 3.27 -15.72
N ARG A 14 8.26 3.47 -15.42
CA ARG A 14 8.86 3.08 -14.14
C ARG A 14 8.12 3.75 -12.99
N MET A 15 7.91 5.07 -13.04
CA MET A 15 7.17 5.81 -12.01
C MET A 15 5.72 5.31 -11.86
N LEU A 16 5.00 5.14 -12.98
CA LEU A 16 3.62 4.64 -12.95
C LEU A 16 3.52 3.21 -12.39
N LEU A 17 4.48 2.34 -12.71
CA LEU A 17 4.54 0.98 -12.18
C LEU A 17 4.89 0.96 -10.69
N THR A 18 5.78 1.84 -10.23
CA THR A 18 6.06 2.03 -8.79
C THR A 18 4.80 2.47 -8.05
N MET A 19 4.10 3.50 -8.55
CA MET A 19 2.84 3.96 -7.96
C MET A 19 1.79 2.85 -7.89
N LYS A 20 1.65 2.06 -8.98
CA LYS A 20 0.75 0.91 -9.02
C LYS A 20 1.13 -0.14 -7.98
N ALA A 21 2.40 -0.52 -7.91
CA ALA A 21 2.89 -1.52 -6.97
C ALA A 21 2.64 -1.09 -5.52
N PHE A 22 2.88 0.17 -5.18
CA PHE A 22 2.56 0.71 -3.86
C PHE A 22 1.05 0.70 -3.60
N ALA A 23 0.23 1.18 -4.54
CA ALA A 23 -1.22 1.23 -4.36
C ALA A 23 -1.85 -0.17 -4.16
N GLU A 24 -1.43 -1.16 -4.95
CA GLU A 24 -1.95 -2.53 -4.84
C GLU A 24 -1.37 -3.26 -3.63
N GLY A 25 -0.07 -3.13 -3.38
CA GLY A 25 0.62 -3.79 -2.26
C GLY A 25 0.16 -3.27 -0.90
N THR A 26 0.06 -1.96 -0.73
CA THR A 26 -0.43 -1.36 0.53
C THR A 26 -1.90 -1.68 0.79
N ARG A 27 -2.72 -1.77 -0.27
CA ARG A 27 -4.12 -2.21 -0.15
C ARG A 27 -4.24 -3.66 0.31
N ALA A 28 -3.42 -4.56 -0.23
CA ALA A 28 -3.38 -5.95 0.24
C ALA A 28 -2.93 -6.02 1.71
N MET A 29 -1.91 -5.26 2.09
CA MET A 29 -1.42 -5.19 3.47
C MET A 29 -2.48 -4.67 4.44
N VAL A 30 -3.18 -3.57 4.12
CA VAL A 30 -4.20 -3.03 5.03
C VAL A 30 -5.40 -3.97 5.16
N TYR A 31 -5.81 -4.66 4.09
CA TYR A 31 -6.87 -5.67 4.19
C TYR A 31 -6.44 -6.88 5.02
N PHE A 32 -5.18 -7.31 4.90
CA PHE A 32 -4.65 -8.37 5.75
C PHE A 32 -4.66 -7.98 7.22
N THR A 33 -4.22 -6.76 7.55
CA THR A 33 -4.24 -6.24 8.93
C THR A 33 -5.67 -6.06 9.44
N ALA A 34 -6.58 -5.54 8.61
CA ALA A 34 -8.00 -5.39 8.96
C ALA A 34 -8.68 -6.73 9.26
N LYS A 35 -8.33 -7.78 8.51
CA LYS A 35 -8.79 -9.14 8.83
C LYS A 35 -8.40 -9.58 10.24
N GLN A 36 -7.20 -9.22 10.72
CA GLN A 36 -6.79 -9.53 12.09
C GLN A 36 -7.64 -8.76 13.11
N VAL A 37 -7.98 -7.50 12.84
CA VAL A 37 -8.92 -6.72 13.68
C VAL A 37 -10.26 -7.45 13.83
N ASP A 38 -10.80 -7.97 12.74
CA ASP A 38 -12.05 -8.72 12.78
C ASP A 38 -11.91 -10.03 13.58
N ILE A 39 -10.80 -10.76 13.44
CA ILE A 39 -10.57 -11.99 14.23
C ILE A 39 -10.49 -11.66 15.73
N VAL A 40 -9.73 -10.63 16.11
CA VAL A 40 -9.63 -10.17 17.51
C VAL A 40 -11.01 -9.82 18.07
N LYS A 41 -11.83 -9.15 17.28
CA LYS A 41 -13.14 -8.65 17.72
C LYS A 41 -14.22 -9.72 17.76
N TYR A 42 -14.25 -10.62 16.78
CA TYR A 42 -15.40 -11.49 16.53
C TYR A 42 -15.13 -13.00 16.70
N SER A 43 -13.88 -13.46 16.79
CA SER A 43 -13.61 -14.89 16.97
C SER A 43 -14.08 -15.39 18.34
N GLU A 44 -14.64 -16.58 18.40
CA GLU A 44 -14.99 -17.26 19.66
C GLU A 44 -13.83 -18.11 20.21
N ASP A 45 -12.79 -18.35 19.40
CA ASP A 45 -11.61 -19.12 19.77
C ASP A 45 -10.55 -18.21 20.46
N PRO A 46 -10.23 -18.44 21.74
CA PRO A 46 -9.25 -17.65 22.48
C PRO A 46 -7.83 -17.68 21.90
N GLU A 47 -7.41 -18.82 21.33
CA GLU A 47 -6.05 -18.95 20.77
C GLU A 47 -5.94 -18.16 19.45
N GLN A 48 -6.97 -18.19 18.61
CA GLN A 48 -7.03 -17.36 17.41
C GLN A 48 -7.04 -15.87 17.74
N LYS A 49 -7.80 -15.45 18.76
CA LYS A 49 -7.80 -14.06 19.24
C LYS A 49 -6.40 -13.62 19.67
N LYS A 50 -5.71 -14.44 20.48
CA LYS A 50 -4.37 -14.14 20.97
C LYS A 50 -3.34 -14.03 19.84
N ALA A 51 -3.39 -14.96 18.88
CA ALA A 51 -2.49 -14.92 17.73
C ALA A 51 -2.75 -13.70 16.83
N ALA A 52 -4.01 -13.38 16.57
CA ALA A 52 -4.40 -12.22 15.78
C ALA A 52 -4.03 -10.90 16.46
N ASP A 53 -4.20 -10.80 17.78
CA ASP A 53 -3.84 -9.61 18.56
C ASP A 53 -2.33 -9.35 18.55
N ALA A 54 -1.53 -10.41 18.72
CA ALA A 54 -0.06 -10.32 18.62
C ALA A 54 0.39 -9.87 17.21
N LEU A 55 -0.21 -10.43 16.16
CA LEU A 55 0.10 -10.05 14.79
C LEU A 55 -0.37 -8.61 14.48
N LEU A 56 -1.54 -8.21 14.97
CA LEU A 56 -2.06 -6.87 14.82
C LEU A 56 -1.16 -5.82 15.49
N ALA A 57 -0.69 -6.10 16.71
CA ALA A 57 0.25 -5.26 17.44
C ALA A 57 1.57 -5.08 16.67
N PHE A 58 2.05 -6.13 15.99
CA PHE A 58 3.24 -6.07 15.14
C PHE A 58 2.99 -5.31 13.83
N MET A 59 1.87 -5.58 13.15
CA MET A 59 1.60 -5.04 11.82
C MET A 59 1.16 -3.58 11.82
N THR A 60 0.47 -3.11 12.86
CA THR A 60 -0.08 -1.73 12.93
C THR A 60 0.99 -0.64 12.76
N PRO A 61 2.12 -0.64 13.49
CA PRO A 61 3.15 0.39 13.31
C PRO A 61 3.83 0.29 11.93
N ILE A 62 4.02 -0.93 11.42
CA ILE A 62 4.63 -1.16 10.09
C ILE A 62 3.70 -0.61 9.00
N ALA A 63 2.42 -0.99 9.03
CA ALA A 63 1.41 -0.53 8.09
C ALA A 63 1.31 0.99 8.11
N LYS A 64 1.21 1.62 9.29
CA LYS A 64 1.20 3.08 9.39
C LYS A 64 2.44 3.68 8.75
N ALA A 65 3.63 3.32 9.21
CA ALA A 65 4.86 3.97 8.79
C ALA A 65 5.12 3.78 7.29
N PHE A 66 5.07 2.53 6.82
CA PHE A 66 5.33 2.21 5.44
C PHE A 66 4.32 2.87 4.50
N MET A 67 3.02 2.75 4.78
CA MET A 67 1.98 3.31 3.91
C MET A 67 2.04 4.84 3.83
N THR A 68 2.38 5.54 4.92
CA THR A 68 2.53 7.00 4.87
C THR A 68 3.73 7.44 4.04
N GLU A 69 4.86 6.74 4.14
CA GLU A 69 6.07 7.07 3.37
C GLU A 69 5.88 6.79 1.88
N VAL A 70 5.43 5.58 1.51
CA VAL A 70 5.25 5.24 0.10
C VAL A 70 4.07 5.97 -0.54
N GLY A 71 3.07 6.37 0.26
CA GLY A 71 1.98 7.23 -0.19
C GLY A 71 2.49 8.63 -0.58
N PHE A 72 3.41 9.20 0.21
CA PHE A 72 4.06 10.45 -0.13
C PHE A 72 4.95 10.33 -1.37
N GLU A 73 5.74 9.26 -1.48
CA GLU A 73 6.55 8.98 -2.68
C GLU A 73 5.68 8.85 -3.95
N ALA A 74 4.58 8.10 -3.86
CA ALA A 74 3.65 7.95 -4.98
C ALA A 74 3.01 9.29 -5.40
N ALA A 75 2.70 10.17 -4.45
CA ALA A 75 2.20 11.51 -4.77
C ALA A 75 3.25 12.36 -5.49
N ASN A 76 4.52 12.30 -5.07
CA ASN A 76 5.63 12.98 -5.74
C ASN A 76 5.83 12.49 -7.18
N HIS A 77 5.76 11.17 -7.40
CA HIS A 77 5.76 10.62 -8.76
C HIS A 77 4.55 11.08 -9.58
N GLY A 78 3.37 11.17 -8.97
CA GLY A 78 2.17 11.71 -9.61
C GLY A 78 2.39 13.11 -10.15
N VAL A 79 2.92 14.03 -9.33
CA VAL A 79 3.25 15.39 -9.77
C VAL A 79 4.28 15.36 -10.91
N GLN A 80 5.36 14.59 -10.77
CA GLN A 80 6.42 14.51 -11.77
C GLN A 80 5.93 14.01 -13.14
N VAL A 81 4.97 13.08 -13.18
CA VAL A 81 4.40 12.56 -14.43
C VAL A 81 3.64 13.64 -15.21
N TYR A 82 3.01 14.59 -14.52
CA TYR A 82 2.31 15.72 -15.16
C TYR A 82 3.25 16.85 -15.60
N GLY A 83 4.52 16.81 -15.17
CA GLY A 83 5.50 17.85 -15.47
C GLY A 83 5.38 19.08 -14.57
N GLY A 84 6.06 20.15 -14.96
CA GLY A 84 6.00 21.46 -14.30
C GLY A 84 5.07 22.43 -15.01
#